data_AF-A0A942R2U2-F1
#
_entry.id   AF-A0A942R2U2-F1
#
_cell.length_a   1.000
_cell.length_b   1.000
_cell.length_c   1.000
_cell.angle_alpha   90.00
_cell.angle_beta   90.00
_cell.angle_gamma   90.00
#
_symmetry.space_group_name_H-M   'P 1'
#
loop_
_entity.id
_entity.type
_entity.pdbx_description
1 polymer ?
#
loop_
_entity_poly.entity_id
_entity_poly.type
_entity_poly.pdbx_seq_one_letter_code
_entity_poly.pdbx_strand_id
1 'polypeptide(L)' 'NKNIKSLLHMAAMAAVRFDEELKEYFARKVAEGKNKMSVLNAVRNKLIQRIMAVIKRKQPYLKKEDYFYQKRNNFSCLLT' A
#
# COMPACT_ATOMS: atom_id res chain seq x y z
N ASN A 1 -3.57 19.53 14.21
CA ASN A 1 -4.07 18.29 13.58
C ASN A 1 -3.48 17.02 14.24
N LYS A 2 -3.85 16.72 15.49
CA LYS A 2 -3.32 15.56 16.26
C LYS A 2 -4.06 14.25 15.96
N ASN A 3 -5.38 14.33 15.77
CA ASN A 3 -6.24 13.16 15.56
C ASN A 3 -5.96 12.42 14.23
N ILE A 4 -5.75 13.17 13.14
CA ILE A 4 -5.41 12.55 11.85
C ILE A 4 -4.05 11.84 11.92
N LYS A 5 -3.08 12.44 12.63
CA LYS A 5 -1.73 11.86 12.79
C LYS A 5 -1.79 10.55 13.58
N SER A 6 -2.58 10.47 14.64
CA SER A 6 -2.73 9.24 15.43
C SER A 6 -3.45 8.15 14.64
N LEU A 7 -4.54 8.48 13.93
CA LEU A 7 -5.26 7.51 13.09
C LEU A 7 -4.37 6.93 11.99
N LEU A 8 -3.63 7.76 11.25
CA LEU A 8 -2.70 7.29 10.23
C LEU A 8 -1.58 6.45 10.81
N HIS A 9 -1.12 6.76 12.02
CA HIS A 9 -0.10 5.97 12.69
C HIS A 9 -0.63 4.58 13.05
N MET A 10 -1.85 4.49 13.61
CA MET A 10 -2.49 3.20 13.88
C MET A 10 -2.73 2.40 12.60
N ALA A 11 -3.22 3.05 11.53
CA ALA A 11 -3.39 2.42 10.23
C ALA A 11 -2.07 1.89 9.66
N ALA A 12 -0.97 2.65 9.76
CA ALA A 12 0.34 2.19 9.32
C ALA A 12 0.86 1.01 10.16
N MET A 13 0.64 1.01 11.48
CA MET A 13 1.01 -0.13 12.33
C MET A 13 0.21 -1.39 11.98
N ALA A 14 -1.09 -1.27 11.71
CA ALA A 14 -1.91 -2.38 11.26
C ALA A 14 -1.46 -2.88 9.87
N ALA A 15 -1.21 -1.95 8.94
CA ALA A 15 -0.78 -2.28 7.59
C ALA A 15 0.53 -3.06 7.57
N VAL A 16 1.53 -2.68 8.38
CA VAL A 16 2.80 -3.43 8.48
C VAL A 16 2.61 -4.85 9.02
N ARG A 17 1.52 -5.13 9.76
CA ARG A 17 1.24 -6.47 10.30
C ARG A 17 0.48 -7.36 9.32
N PHE A 18 -0.49 -6.80 8.60
CA PHE A 18 -1.46 -7.56 7.80
C PHE A 18 -1.27 -7.45 6.28
N ASP A 19 -0.69 -6.36 5.79
CA ASP A 19 -0.42 -6.16 4.35
C ASP A 19 1.01 -6.63 4.06
N GLU A 20 1.14 -7.73 3.31
CA GLU A 20 2.42 -8.37 2.98
C GLU A 20 3.36 -7.42 2.23
N GLU A 21 2.85 -6.63 1.29
CA GLU A 21 3.66 -5.67 0.50
C GLU A 21 4.26 -4.58 1.40
N LEU A 22 3.47 -4.04 2.34
CA LEU A 22 3.93 -3.01 3.27
C LEU A 22 4.82 -3.58 4.36
N LYS A 23 4.59 -4.83 4.79
CA LYS A 23 5.45 -5.56 5.71
C LYS A 23 6.85 -5.78 5.12
N GLU A 24 6.92 -6.28 3.90
CA GLU A 24 8.17 -6.46 3.17
C GLU A 24 8.89 -5.12 2.96
N TYR A 25 8.16 -4.08 2.58
CA TYR A 25 8.71 -2.74 2.46
C TYR A 25 9.32 -2.25 3.79
N PHE A 26 8.62 -2.44 4.90
CA PHE A 26 9.10 -2.06 6.22
C PHE A 26 10.36 -2.85 6.59
N ALA A 27 10.33 -4.18 6.46
CA ALA A 27 11.45 -5.05 6.79
C ALA A 27 12.70 -4.71 5.97
N ARG A 28 12.55 -4.51 4.66
CA ARG A 28 13.64 -4.12 3.76
C ARG A 28 14.26 -2.78 4.17
N LYS A 29 13.43 -1.77 4.47
CA LYS A 29 13.94 -0.45 4.88
C LYS A 29 14.62 -0.46 6.24
N VAL A 30 14.18 -1.32 7.16
CA VAL A 30 14.87 -1.53 8.44
C VAL A 30 16.19 -2.27 8.22
N ALA A 31 16.25 -3.25 7.31
CA ALA A 31 17.47 -3.95 6.94
C ALA A 31 18.51 -3.04 6.26
N GLU A 32 18.06 -2.00 5.54
CA GLU A 32 18.91 -0.91 5.02
C GLU A 32 19.50 0.00 6.14
N GLY A 33 19.25 -0.30 7.43
CA GLY A 33 19.77 0.46 8.56
C GLY A 33 18.95 1.70 8.94
N LYS A 34 17.75 1.89 8.36
CA LYS A 34 16.93 3.08 8.64
C LYS A 34 16.21 2.97 9.97
N ASN A 35 16.07 4.09 10.66
CA ASN A 35 15.32 4.16 11.91
C ASN A 35 13.86 3.72 11.71
N LYS A 36 13.38 2.81 12.57
CA LYS A 36 12.03 2.21 12.50
C LYS A 36 10.92 3.27 12.43
N MET A 37 11.04 4.39 13.15
CA MET A 37 10.04 5.46 13.15
C MET A 37 10.01 6.22 11.80
N SER A 38 11.19 6.43 11.19
CA SER A 38 11.30 7.01 9.85
C SER A 38 10.69 6.09 8.79
N VAL A 39 10.95 4.78 8.88
CA VAL A 39 10.34 3.79 7.99
C VAL A 39 8.81 3.78 8.13
N LEU A 40 8.29 3.84 9.36
CA LEU A 40 6.85 3.91 9.60
C LEU A 40 6.23 5.21 9.04
N ASN A 41 6.98 6.31 9.05
CA ASN A 41 6.57 7.53 8.36
C ASN A 41 6.49 7.34 6.83
N ALA A 42 7.44 6.61 6.24
CA ALA A 42 7.38 6.26 4.83
C ALA A 42 6.17 5.36 4.50
N VAL A 43 5.82 4.42 5.39
CA VAL A 43 4.60 3.60 5.26
C VAL A 43 3.34 4.47 5.30
N ARG A 44 3.25 5.43 6.24
CA ARG A 44 2.13 6.40 6.26
C ARG A 44 1.98 7.14 4.93
N ASN A 45 3.08 7.62 4.36
CA ASN A 45 3.06 8.30 3.07
C ASN A 45 2.58 7.38 1.94
N LYS A 46 3.03 6.12 1.92
CA LYS A 46 2.55 5.12 0.94
C LYS A 46 1.03 4.89 1.04
N LEU A 47 0.48 4.79 2.24
CA LEU A 47 -0.97 4.64 2.44
C LEU A 47 -1.74 5.84 1.87
N ILE A 48 -1.28 7.06 2.16
CA ILE A 48 -1.89 8.29 1.62
C ILE A 48 -1.85 8.28 0.09
N GLN A 49 -0.71 7.92 -0.51
CA GLN A 49 -0.58 7.84 -1.97
C GLN A 49 -1.54 6.80 -2.58
N ARG A 50 -1.70 5.63 -1.94
CA ARG A 50 -2.67 4.61 -2.39
C ARG A 50 -4.10 5.15 -2.35
N ILE A 51 -4.49 5.79 -1.25
CA ILE A 51 -5.82 6.38 -1.09
C ILE A 51 -6.07 7.46 -2.15
N MET A 52 -5.11 8.38 -2.34
CA MET A 52 -5.22 9.44 -3.34
C MET A 52 -5.30 8.89 -4.78
N ALA A 53 -4.57 7.81 -5.08
CA ALA A 53 -4.63 7.16 -6.39
C ALA A 53 -6.02 6.56 -6.67
N VAL A 54 -6.64 5.93 -5.67
CA VAL A 54 -8.00 5.37 -5.75
C VAL A 54 -9.03 6.49 -5.98
N ILE A 55 -8.95 7.57 -5.20
CA ILE A 55 -9.84 8.73 -5.34
C ILE A 55 -9.73 9.33 -6.74
N LYS A 56 -8.50 9.52 -7.24
CA LYS A 56 -8.25 10.09 -8.58
C LYS A 56 -8.79 9.20 -9.71
N ARG A 57 -8.59 7.87 -9.60
CA ARG A 57 -9.00 6.91 -10.63
C ARG A 57 -10.50 6.59 -10.60
N LYS A 58 -11.19 6.84 -9.48
CA LYS A 58 -12.58 6.42 -9.22
C LYS A 58 -12.80 4.91 -9.46
N GLN A 59 -11.76 4.12 -9.25
CA GLN A 59 -11.77 2.66 -9.37
C GLN A 59 -11.37 2.05 -8.04
N PRO A 60 -11.94 0.89 -7.66
CA PRO A 60 -11.58 0.23 -6.41
C PRO A 60 -10.09 -0.11 -6.36
N TYR A 61 -9.53 -0.12 -5.15
CA TYR A 61 -8.18 -0.63 -4.94
C TYR A 61 -8.12 -2.12 -5.28
N LEU A 62 -7.20 -2.49 -6.16
CA LEU A 62 -6.91 -3.87 -6.51
C LEU A 62 -5.57 -4.25 -5.91
N LYS A 63 -5.48 -5.44 -5.29
CA LYS A 63 -4.19 -5.99 -4.92
C LYS A 63 -3.39 -6.29 -6.18
N LYS A 64 -2.07 -6.35 -6.03
CA LYS A 64 -1.15 -6.60 -7.14
C LYS A 64 -1.50 -7.89 -7.89
N GLU A 65 -1.86 -8.95 -7.17
CA GLU A 65 -2.27 -10.24 -7.73
C GLU A 65 -3.57 -10.13 -8.54
N ASP A 66 -4.60 -9.50 -7.96
CA ASP A 66 -5.90 -9.26 -8.60
C ASP A 66 -5.75 -8.43 -9.89
N TYR A 67 -4.86 -7.44 -9.88
CA TYR A 67 -4.57 -6.61 -11.04
C TYR A 67 -3.99 -7.43 -12.19
N PHE A 68 -3.04 -8.32 -11.93
CA PHE A 68 -2.49 -9.22 -12.96
C PHE A 68 -3.52 -10.23 -13.45
N TYR A 69 -4.40 -10.71 -12.58
CA TYR A 69 -5.50 -11.59 -12.96
C TYR A 69 -6.46 -10.88 -13.93
N GLN A 70 -6.97 -9.70 -13.57
CA GLN A 70 -7.84 -8.92 -14.47
C GLN A 70 -7.16 -8.57 -15.78
N LYS A 71 -5.86 -8.21 -15.75
CA LYS A 71 -5.12 -7.91 -16.97
C LYS A 71 -5.01 -9.13 -17.90
N ARG A 72 -4.74 -10.33 -17.36
CA ARG A 72 -4.69 -11.57 -18.17
C ARG A 72 -6.05 -11.93 -18.76
N ASN A 73 -7.12 -11.86 -17.97
CA ASN A 73 -8.47 -12.20 -18.44
C ASN A 73 -9.03 -11.20 -19.45
N ASN A 74 -8.78 -9.90 -19.26
CA ASN A 74 -9.19 -8.88 -20.22
C ASN A 74 -8.42 -8.98 -21.56
N PHE A 75 -7.22 -9.58 -21.57
CA PHE A 75 -6.49 -9.89 -22.81
C PHE A 75 -6.98 -11.18 -23.48
N SER A 76 -7.41 -12.18 -22.72
CA SER A 76 -7.98 -13.43 -23.24
C SER A 76 -9.24 -13.22 -24.07
N CYS A 77 -10.07 -12.21 -23.75
CA CYS A 77 -11.31 -11.88 -24.48
C CYS A 77 -11.05 -11.21 -25.85
N LEU A 78 -9.83 -10.72 -26.12
CA LEU A 78 -9.48 -10.04 -27.38
C LEU A 78 -8.88 -10.99 -28.44
N LEU A 79 -8.65 -12.27 -28.10
CA LEU A 79 -8.02 -13.28 -28.95
C LEU A 79 -8.99 -14.38 -29.42
N THR A 80 -10.29 -14.24 -29.14
CA THR A 80 -11.40 -15.01 -29.71
C THR A 80 -12.38 -14.05 -30.35
#